data_AF-A0A2S2PQN1-F1
#
_entry.id   AF-A0A2S2PQN1-F1
#
_cell.length_a   1.000
_cell.length_b   1.000
_cell.length_c   1.000
_cell.angle_alpha   90.00
_cell.angle_beta   90.00
_cell.angle_gamma   90.00
#
_symmetry.space_group_name_H-M   'P 1'
#
loop_
_entity.id
_entity.type
_entity.pdbx_description
1 polymer ?
#
loop_
_entity_poly.entity_id
_entity_poly.type
_entity_poly.pdbx_seq_one_letter_code
_entity_poly.pdbx_strand_id
1 'polypeptide(L)'
;PNVYCKGTVMKLEDGTIVENKPHTHEAYCDMYTQKQMKQNFRSILVERSRTETMALRSIYDEESIRNPCAAVCYSWPTAEPSMRHARRDTHPPLPWLLIGIDVIILVSIKNGSLIMMASTALCLLVTISSVL
;
A
#
# COMPACT_ATOMS: atom_id res chain seq x y z
N PRO A 1 -31.73 5.11 -5.26
CA PRO A 1 -32.43 5.62 -6.47
C PRO A 1 -31.42 5.92 -7.59
N ASN A 2 -31.53 5.24 -8.73
CA ASN A 2 -30.69 5.50 -9.90
C ASN A 2 -31.33 6.64 -10.71
N VAL A 3 -30.91 7.89 -10.47
CA VAL A 3 -31.44 9.07 -11.15
C VAL A 3 -30.69 9.21 -12.48
N TYR A 4 -31.38 8.96 -13.57
CA TYR A 4 -30.81 9.11 -14.91
C TYR A 4 -30.77 10.58 -15.32
N CYS A 5 -29.57 11.12 -15.54
CA CYS A 5 -29.34 12.53 -15.90
C CYS A 5 -28.85 12.65 -17.35
N LYS A 6 -29.41 13.60 -18.10
CA LYS A 6 -29.01 13.94 -19.48
C LYS A 6 -28.20 15.24 -19.58
N GLY A 7 -27.76 15.77 -18.44
CA GLY A 7 -26.91 16.97 -18.40
C GLY A 7 -25.58 16.72 -19.09
N THR A 8 -25.07 17.72 -19.81
CA THR A 8 -23.83 17.61 -20.59
C THR A 8 -23.05 18.91 -20.48
N VAL A 9 -21.73 18.80 -20.36
CA VAL A 9 -20.80 19.94 -20.41
C VAL A 9 -19.93 19.85 -21.66
N MET A 10 -19.47 20.99 -22.15
CA MET A 10 -18.54 21.11 -23.27
C MET A 10 -17.31 21.89 -22.82
N LYS A 11 -16.12 21.46 -23.25
CA LYS A 11 -14.88 22.19 -23.03
C LYS A 11 -14.55 22.97 -24.31
N LEU A 12 -14.39 24.29 -24.18
CA LEU A 12 -14.00 25.19 -25.25
C LEU A 12 -12.48 25.12 -25.49
N GLU A 13 -12.02 25.68 -26.62
CA GLU A 13 -10.60 25.70 -27.01
C GLU A 13 -9.71 26.49 -26.04
N ASP A 14 -10.28 27.51 -25.40
CA ASP A 14 -9.65 28.32 -24.34
C ASP A 14 -9.52 27.55 -23.00
N GLY A 15 -10.05 26.33 -22.93
CA GLY A 15 -10.06 25.49 -21.75
C GLY A 15 -11.26 25.70 -20.82
N THR A 16 -12.13 26.67 -21.12
CA THR A 16 -13.34 26.96 -20.34
C THR A 16 -14.34 25.81 -20.45
N ILE A 17 -14.94 25.42 -19.32
CA ILE A 17 -16.00 24.40 -19.29
C ILE A 17 -17.35 25.11 -19.22
N VAL A 18 -18.21 24.86 -20.21
CA VAL A 18 -19.54 25.48 -20.34
C VAL A 18 -20.61 24.39 -20.30
N GLU A 19 -21.71 24.67 -19.62
CA GLU A 19 -22.87 23.79 -19.59
C GLU A 19 -23.60 23.84 -20.95
N ASN A 20 -23.80 22.69 -21.58
CA ASN A 20 -24.54 22.57 -22.85
C ASN A 20 -26.00 22.11 -22.61
N LYS A 21 -26.20 21.21 -21.64
CA LYS A 21 -27.54 20.79 -21.20
C LYS A 21 -27.61 20.82 -19.68
N PRO A 22 -28.61 21.49 -19.09
CA PRO A 22 -28.74 21.60 -17.66
C PRO A 22 -29.08 20.26 -17.00
N HIS A 23 -28.59 20.07 -15.79
CA HIS A 23 -28.98 18.95 -14.94
C HIS A 23 -30.41 19.15 -14.41
N THR A 24 -31.21 18.08 -14.34
CA THR A 24 -32.58 18.11 -13.78
C THR A 24 -32.63 17.66 -12.32
N HIS A 25 -31.50 17.66 -11.65
CA HIS A 25 -31.36 17.25 -10.27
C HIS A 25 -30.25 18.07 -9.62
N GLU A 26 -30.34 18.21 -8.30
CA GLU A 26 -29.28 18.83 -7.52
C GLU A 26 -28.02 17.96 -7.52
N ALA A 27 -26.85 18.58 -7.39
CA ALA A 27 -25.62 17.83 -7.23
C ALA A 27 -25.74 16.93 -5.98
N TYR A 28 -25.44 15.65 -6.13
CA TYR A 28 -25.45 14.72 -5.02
C TYR A 28 -24.15 14.86 -4.21
N CYS A 29 -24.03 15.98 -3.49
CA CYS A 29 -22.80 16.42 -2.84
C CYS A 29 -22.30 15.43 -1.79
N ASP A 30 -23.18 14.90 -0.93
CA ASP A 30 -22.74 14.11 0.23
C ASP A 30 -22.04 12.79 -0.14
N MET A 31 -22.55 12.06 -1.14
CA MET A 31 -21.87 10.83 -1.59
C MET A 31 -20.68 11.11 -2.51
N TYR A 32 -20.67 12.23 -3.23
CA TYR A 32 -19.48 12.65 -3.98
C TYR A 32 -18.33 12.94 -3.02
N THR A 33 -18.60 13.65 -1.91
CA THR A 33 -17.65 13.92 -0.84
C THR A 33 -17.16 12.64 -0.19
N GLN A 34 -18.04 11.69 0.16
CA GLN A 34 -17.60 10.40 0.73
C GLN A 34 -16.74 9.58 -0.25
N LYS A 35 -17.10 9.56 -1.54
CA LYS A 35 -16.33 8.87 -2.56
C LYS A 35 -14.93 9.48 -2.71
N GLN A 36 -14.83 10.80 -2.75
CA GLN A 36 -13.55 11.51 -2.81
C GLN A 36 -12.71 11.26 -1.55
N MET A 37 -13.30 11.37 -0.37
CA MET A 37 -12.63 11.07 0.91
C MET A 37 -12.05 9.65 0.92
N LYS A 38 -12.85 8.66 0.50
CA LYS A 38 -12.41 7.27 0.38
C LYS A 38 -11.28 7.10 -0.63
N GLN A 39 -11.35 7.76 -1.79
CA GLN A 39 -10.32 7.70 -2.82
C GLN A 39 -9.00 8.30 -2.34
N ASN A 40 -9.04 9.49 -1.73
CA ASN A 40 -7.87 10.18 -1.20
C ASN A 40 -7.24 9.40 -0.05
N PHE A 41 -8.06 8.87 0.86
CA PHE A 41 -7.54 8.07 1.97
C PHE A 41 -6.88 6.78 1.48
N ARG A 42 -7.50 6.09 0.51
CA ARG A 42 -6.90 4.92 -0.14
C ARG A 42 -5.58 5.26 -0.83
N SER A 43 -5.49 6.38 -1.55
CA SER A 43 -4.26 6.73 -2.28
C SER A 43 -3.10 6.98 -1.32
N ILE A 44 -3.33 7.68 -0.22
CA ILE A 44 -2.33 7.89 0.84
C ILE A 44 -1.86 6.56 1.42
N LEU A 45 -2.80 5.68 1.81
CA LEU A 45 -2.46 4.37 2.38
C LEU A 45 -1.66 3.51 1.40
N VAL A 46 -2.03 3.49 0.12
CA VAL A 46 -1.33 2.75 -0.93
C VAL A 46 0.08 3.28 -1.13
N GLU A 47 0.25 4.61 -1.18
CA GLU A 47 1.55 5.21 -1.39
C GLU A 47 2.48 4.97 -0.20
N ARG A 48 2.00 5.21 1.02
CA ARG A 48 2.76 4.89 2.25
C ARG A 48 3.11 3.41 2.34
N SER A 49 2.22 2.52 1.90
CA SER A 49 2.49 1.07 1.90
C SER A 49 3.63 0.66 0.96
N ARG A 50 3.87 1.42 -0.11
CA ARG A 50 4.98 1.20 -1.05
C ARG A 50 6.30 1.72 -0.49
N THR A 51 6.28 2.90 0.12
CA THR A 51 7.49 3.63 0.48
C THR A 51 7.99 3.32 1.88
N GLU A 52 7.09 2.99 2.81
CA GLU A 52 7.44 2.76 4.20
C GLU A 52 7.55 1.27 4.53
N THR A 53 8.50 0.93 5.39
CA THR A 53 8.78 -0.45 5.84
C THR A 53 8.02 -0.84 7.11
N MET A 54 7.34 0.11 7.76
CA MET A 54 6.56 -0.14 8.97
C MET A 54 5.37 -1.08 8.71
N ALA A 55 4.80 -1.65 9.77
CA ALA A 55 3.65 -2.55 9.65
C ALA A 55 2.46 -1.83 8.98
N LEU A 56 1.78 -2.49 8.05
CA LEU A 56 0.61 -1.91 7.35
C LEU A 56 -0.47 -1.44 8.32
N ARG A 57 -0.62 -2.16 9.44
CA ARG A 57 -1.58 -1.78 10.48
C ARG A 57 -1.21 -0.45 11.14
N SER A 58 0.07 -0.21 11.41
CA SER A 58 0.56 1.06 11.95
C SER A 58 0.32 2.22 11.01
N ILE A 59 0.58 2.05 9.70
CA ILE A 59 0.27 3.06 8.66
C ILE A 59 -1.22 3.41 8.70
N TYR A 60 -2.08 2.39 8.75
CA TYR A 60 -3.52 2.60 8.79
C TYR A 60 -3.97 3.32 10.05
N ASP A 61 -3.51 2.87 11.22
CA ASP A 61 -3.91 3.46 12.50
C ASP A 61 -3.46 4.93 12.58
N GLU A 62 -2.23 5.26 12.16
CA GLU A 62 -1.76 6.65 12.07
C GLU A 62 -2.62 7.53 11.15
N GLU A 63 -2.92 7.05 9.95
CA GLU A 63 -3.75 7.80 9.00
C GLU A 63 -5.20 7.89 9.47
N SER A 64 -5.71 6.88 10.19
CA SER A 64 -7.06 6.91 10.76
C SER A 64 -7.21 7.97 11.85
N ILE A 65 -6.14 8.24 12.62
CA ILE A 65 -6.11 9.33 13.61
C ILE A 65 -6.12 10.69 12.90
N ARG A 66 -5.38 10.82 11.79
CA ARG A 66 -5.34 12.06 10.99
C ARG A 66 -6.66 12.33 10.25
N ASN A 67 -7.32 11.26 9.78
CA ASN A 67 -8.50 11.34 8.93
C ASN A 67 -9.64 10.41 9.43
N PRO A 68 -10.25 10.67 10.59
CA PRO A 68 -11.21 9.77 11.22
C PRO A 68 -12.47 9.55 10.37
N CYS A 69 -12.99 10.60 9.72
CA CYS A 69 -14.16 10.48 8.86
C CYS A 69 -13.91 9.55 7.66
N ALA A 70 -12.70 9.58 7.10
CA ALA A 70 -12.35 8.70 5.98
C ALA A 70 -12.16 7.24 6.44
N ALA A 71 -11.62 7.03 7.65
CA ALA A 71 -11.47 5.71 8.24
C ALA A 71 -12.83 5.01 8.50
N VAL A 72 -13.86 5.77 8.85
CA VAL A 72 -15.25 5.26 8.95
C VAL A 72 -15.74 4.73 7.61
N CYS A 73 -15.47 5.45 6.51
CA CYS A 73 -15.88 5.07 5.15
C CYS A 73 -14.95 4.02 4.49
N TYR A 74 -13.75 3.80 5.04
CA TYR A 74 -12.73 2.91 4.50
C TYR A 74 -11.99 2.17 5.63
N SER A 75 -12.68 1.16 6.17
CA SER A 75 -12.22 0.34 7.29
C SER A 75 -10.98 -0.50 6.96
N TRP A 76 -10.24 -0.92 8.00
CA TRP A 76 -9.04 -1.75 7.87
C TRP A 76 -9.20 -2.98 6.95
N PRO A 77 -10.25 -3.82 7.10
CA PRO A 77 -10.43 -4.99 6.21
C PRO A 77 -10.55 -4.61 4.72
N THR A 78 -11.05 -3.40 4.43
CA THR A 78 -11.15 -2.86 3.07
C THR A 78 -9.82 -2.32 2.57
N ALA A 79 -9.05 -1.66 3.44
CA ALA A 79 -7.78 -1.04 3.10
C ALA A 79 -6.66 -2.06 2.90
N GLU A 80 -6.58 -3.04 3.79
CA GLU A 80 -5.44 -3.96 3.91
C GLU A 80 -5.09 -4.71 2.62
N PRO A 81 -6.03 -5.26 1.82
CA PRO A 81 -5.69 -5.89 0.54
C PRO A 81 -4.98 -4.93 -0.43
N SER A 82 -5.46 -3.68 -0.53
CA SER A 82 -4.83 -2.68 -1.41
C SER A 82 -3.44 -2.27 -0.94
N MET A 83 -3.26 -2.14 0.37
CA MET A 83 -1.97 -1.85 0.99
C MET A 83 -0.96 -2.99 0.79
N ARG A 84 -1.38 -4.25 1.05
CA ARG A 84 -0.56 -5.45 0.79
C ARG A 84 -0.17 -5.59 -0.66
N HIS A 85 -1.12 -5.35 -1.58
CA HIS A 85 -0.83 -5.42 -3.01
C HIS A 85 0.23 -4.40 -3.40
N ALA A 86 0.06 -3.14 -3.01
CA ALA A 86 1.00 -2.07 -3.30
C ALA A 86 2.42 -2.36 -2.75
N ARG A 87 2.51 -2.97 -1.56
CA ARG A 87 3.80 -3.38 -0.98
C ARG A 87 4.44 -4.53 -1.74
N ARG A 88 3.67 -5.51 -2.21
CA ARG A 88 4.21 -6.61 -3.04
C ARG A 88 4.69 -6.13 -4.41
N ASP A 89 4.06 -5.11 -4.97
CA ASP A 89 4.49 -4.57 -6.27
C ASP A 89 5.88 -3.92 -6.19
N THR A 90 6.24 -3.34 -5.04
CA THR A 90 7.57 -2.76 -4.78
C THR A 90 8.55 -3.77 -4.20
N HIS A 91 8.05 -4.75 -3.46
CA HIS A 91 8.83 -5.80 -2.81
C HIS A 91 8.29 -7.15 -3.27
N PRO A 92 8.61 -7.58 -4.51
CA PRO A 92 8.12 -8.84 -5.04
C PRO A 92 8.57 -9.98 -4.12
N PRO A 93 7.71 -10.97 -3.87
CA PRO A 93 8.13 -12.16 -3.16
C PRO A 93 9.35 -12.74 -3.88
N LEU A 94 10.34 -13.14 -3.10
CA LEU A 94 11.54 -13.77 -3.62
C LEU A 94 11.14 -14.90 -4.58
N PRO A 95 11.75 -14.97 -5.78
CA PRO A 95 11.35 -15.93 -6.79
C PRO A 95 11.41 -17.34 -6.21
N TRP A 96 10.46 -18.15 -6.65
CA TRP A 96 10.15 -19.53 -6.26
C TRP A 96 11.35 -20.52 -6.29
N LEU A 97 12.51 -20.10 -6.81
CA LEU A 97 13.77 -20.84 -6.74
C LEU A 97 14.42 -20.86 -5.34
N LEU A 98 13.90 -20.10 -4.37
CA LEU A 98 14.37 -20.12 -2.97
C LEU A 98 13.50 -20.96 -2.03
N ILE A 99 12.44 -21.61 -2.54
CA ILE A 99 11.53 -22.45 -1.75
C ILE A 99 12.17 -23.82 -1.41
N GLY A 100 13.33 -24.15 -2.00
CA GLY A 100 14.08 -25.38 -1.74
C GLY A 100 15.25 -25.26 -0.75
N ILE A 101 15.46 -24.10 -0.13
CA ILE A 101 16.47 -23.91 0.93
C ILE A 101 15.82 -23.31 2.16
N ASP A 102 15.22 -24.19 2.96
CA ASP A 102 14.82 -24.00 4.36
C ASP A 102 16.05 -23.78 5.27
N VAL A 103 16.88 -22.77 4.98
CA VAL A 103 18.02 -22.41 5.83
C VAL A 103 17.92 -20.94 6.22
N ILE A 104 17.19 -20.72 7.31
CA ILE A 104 17.53 -19.80 8.41
C ILE A 104 18.03 -18.41 7.95
N ILE A 105 17.12 -17.46 7.80
CA ILE A 105 17.44 -16.06 8.09
C ILE A 105 16.32 -15.45 8.94
N LEU A 106 16.31 -15.78 10.24
CA LEU A 106 15.72 -14.89 11.24
C LEU A 106 16.70 -13.72 11.41
N VAL A 107 16.49 -12.64 10.65
CA VAL A 107 17.18 -11.37 10.92
C VAL A 107 16.64 -10.80 12.23
N SER A 108 17.34 -11.04 13.35
CA SER A 108 17.09 -10.34 14.60
C SER A 108 17.96 -9.08 14.64
N ILE A 109 17.36 -7.92 14.41
CA ILE A 109 18.05 -6.63 14.53
C ILE A 109 18.07 -6.25 16.02
N LYS A 110 19.23 -6.38 16.67
CA LYS A 110 19.53 -5.64 17.90
C LYS A 110 20.88 -4.94 17.75
N ASN A 111 20.84 -3.61 17.86
CA ASN A 111 21.97 -2.71 18.08
C ASN A 111 23.12 -2.78 17.06
N GLY A 112 22.81 -2.57 15.77
CA GLY A 112 23.78 -2.04 14.82
C GLY A 112 24.99 -2.93 14.47
N SER A 113 24.93 -4.24 14.69
CA SER A 113 25.93 -5.18 14.19
C SER A 113 25.29 -6.41 13.56
N LEU A 114 25.73 -6.74 12.35
CA LEU A 114 25.28 -7.87 11.54
C LEU A 114 25.98 -9.14 12.06
N ILE A 115 25.26 -9.96 12.83
CA ILE A 115 25.81 -11.23 13.35
C ILE A 115 25.18 -12.37 12.55
N MET A 116 25.95 -12.98 11.65
CA MET A 116 25.58 -14.21 10.97
C MET A 116 25.80 -15.40 11.91
N MET A 117 24.73 -15.99 12.43
CA MET A 117 24.81 -17.24 13.20
C MET A 117 24.73 -18.42 12.21
N ALA A 118 25.88 -19.01 11.87
CA ALA A 118 25.93 -20.26 11.14
C ALA A 118 25.49 -21.41 12.08
N SER A 119 24.39 -22.08 11.74
CA SER A 119 23.88 -23.22 12.51
C SER A 119 24.84 -24.40 12.37
N THR A 120 25.38 -24.85 13.50
CA THR A 120 26.34 -25.93 13.65
C THR A 120 25.73 -27.29 13.30
N ALA A 121 25.89 -27.76 12.07
CA ALA A 121 25.67 -29.17 11.72
C ALA A 121 26.37 -29.58 10.40
N LEU A 122 27.69 -29.33 10.30
CA LEU A 122 28.72 -30.10 9.56
C LEU A 122 29.95 -29.19 9.42
N CYS A 123 30.70 -29.02 10.50
CA CYS A 123 32.08 -28.50 10.41
C CYS A 123 33.03 -29.66 10.69
N LEU A 124 33.00 -30.66 9.80
CA LEU A 124 34.05 -31.66 9.69
C LEU A 124 34.98 -31.18 8.57
N LEU A 125 36.06 -30.50 9.02
CA LEU A 125 37.36 -30.38 8.37
C LEU A 125 37.37 -29.90 6.91
N VAL A 126 37.34 -28.58 6.70
CA VAL A 126 38.06 -27.96 5.58
C VAL A 126 38.76 -26.68 6.06
N THR A 127 39.80 -26.82 6.88
CA THR A 127 40.90 -25.85 6.90
C THR A 127 42.01 -26.44 6.06
N ILE A 128 42.05 -26.06 4.78
CA ILE A 128 43.16 -26.33 3.88
C ILE A 128 44.37 -25.56 4.38
N SER A 129 45.49 -26.27 4.37
CA SER A 129 46.85 -25.87 4.69
C SER A 129 47.31 -24.54 4.07
N SER A 130 48.27 -23.91 4.77
CA SER A 130 49.56 -23.42 4.24
C SER A 130 49.88 -21.93 4.48
N VAL A 131 50.93 -21.73 5.29
CA VAL A 131 52.02 -20.72 5.16
C VAL A 131 51.64 -19.31 5.68
N LEU A 132 52.33 -18.72 6.67
CA LEU A 132 53.76 -18.69 7.01
C LEU A 132 53.96 -18.64 8.54
#